data_AF-A0A7J7TIN6-F1
#
_entry.id   AF-A0A7J7TIN6-F1
#
_cell.length_a   1.000
_cell.length_b   1.000
_cell.length_c   1.000
_cell.angle_alpha   90.00
_cell.angle_beta   90.00
_cell.angle_gamma   90.00
#
_symmetry.space_group_name_H-M   'P 1'
#
loop_
_entity.id
_entity.type
_entity.pdbx_description
1 polymer ?
#
loop_
_entity_poly.entity_id
_entity_poly.type
_entity_poly.pdbx_seq_one_letter_code
_entity_poly.pdbx_strand_id
1 'polypeptide(L)'
;MAMTFLCQLRGPSKTPVSSLLGAKFPIKWTAPEAINFGCFTIKSDVWSFGILLYEIVTYGKIPYPGRTNADVMTALSQGYRMPRMENCPDELYEIMKMCWKEKAEERPTFDYLQSVLDDFYTATEGQYQQQP
;
A
#
# COMPACT_ATOMS: atom_id res chain seq x y z
N MET A 1 -0.52 -3.35 9.67
CA MET A 1 -0.65 -4.59 10.47
C MET A 1 0.44 -5.63 10.15
N ALA A 2 0.78 -5.87 8.87
CA ALA A 2 1.79 -6.88 8.50
C ALA A 2 3.27 -6.48 8.72
N MET A 3 3.60 -5.18 8.75
CA MET A 3 5.01 -4.74 8.86
C MET A 3 5.52 -4.59 10.32
N THR A 4 4.66 -4.27 11.30
CA THR A 4 5.07 -4.23 12.71
C THR A 4 5.59 -5.60 13.20
N PHE A 5 5.01 -6.70 12.70
CA PHE A 5 5.46 -8.06 13.01
C PHE A 5 6.81 -8.44 12.36
N LEU A 6 7.22 -7.78 11.27
CA LEU A 6 8.46 -8.10 10.57
C LEU A 6 9.67 -7.31 11.09
N CYS A 7 9.44 -6.14 11.68
CA CYS A 7 10.48 -5.46 12.48
C CYS A 7 10.95 -6.34 13.65
N GLN A 8 10.03 -7.10 14.27
CA GLN A 8 10.31 -7.98 15.41
C GLN A 8 11.08 -9.27 15.06
N LEU A 9 11.11 -9.69 13.80
CA LEU A 9 11.79 -10.92 13.38
C LEU A 9 13.25 -10.70 12.94
N ARG A 10 13.73 -9.45 12.89
CA ARG A 10 15.13 -9.16 12.51
C ARG A 10 15.99 -8.98 13.76
N GLY A 11 16.66 -10.07 14.16
CA GLY A 11 17.87 -9.97 14.97
C GLY A 11 18.98 -9.17 14.24
N PRO A 12 20.10 -8.83 14.90
CA PRO A 12 21.12 -7.86 14.43
C PRO A 12 21.90 -8.24 13.16
N SER A 13 21.51 -9.30 12.45
CA SER A 13 22.16 -9.78 11.23
C SER A 13 21.44 -9.27 9.98
N LYS A 14 22.18 -8.57 9.11
CA LYS A 14 21.77 -8.05 7.80
C LYS A 14 21.55 -9.17 6.77
N THR A 15 20.64 -10.09 7.03
CA THR A 15 20.26 -11.11 6.04
C THR A 15 19.51 -10.45 4.88
N PRO A 16 19.88 -10.74 3.61
CA PRO A 16 19.11 -10.33 2.45
C PRO A 16 17.72 -10.96 2.48
N VAL A 17 16.69 -10.25 2.01
CA VAL A 17 15.30 -10.77 1.97
C VAL A 17 15.19 -12.04 1.12
N SER A 18 16.15 -12.30 0.21
CA SER A 18 16.26 -13.57 -0.52
C SER A 18 16.40 -14.79 0.39
N SER A 19 16.93 -14.63 1.60
CA SER A 19 17.04 -15.69 2.61
C SER A 19 15.72 -15.95 3.37
N LEU A 20 14.78 -15.00 3.32
CA LEU A 20 13.46 -15.07 3.96
C LEU A 20 12.38 -15.65 3.04
N LEU A 21 12.72 -15.99 1.78
CA LEU A 21 11.81 -16.70 0.85
C LEU A 21 11.32 -18.05 1.42
N GLY A 22 12.03 -18.63 2.40
CA GLY A 22 11.60 -19.83 3.13
C GLY A 22 10.55 -19.58 4.23
N ALA A 23 10.35 -18.33 4.68
CA ALA A 23 9.38 -17.96 5.70
C ALA A 23 8.36 -17.00 5.09
N LYS A 24 7.16 -17.50 4.72
CA LYS A 24 5.96 -16.83 4.18
C LYS A 24 5.91 -15.28 4.29
N PHE A 25 6.79 -14.59 3.56
CA PHE A 25 6.90 -13.14 3.62
C PHE A 25 5.80 -12.52 2.72
N PRO A 26 5.04 -11.52 3.18
CA PRO A 26 3.90 -10.97 2.45
C PRO A 26 4.35 -10.00 1.35
N ILE A 27 5.07 -10.51 0.33
CA ILE A 27 5.69 -9.72 -0.75
C ILE A 27 4.73 -8.70 -1.38
N LYS A 28 3.46 -9.08 -1.58
CA LYS A 28 2.47 -8.21 -2.24
C LYS A 28 2.06 -6.98 -1.43
N TRP A 29 2.33 -6.96 -0.13
CA TRP A 29 2.07 -5.82 0.76
C TRP A 29 3.32 -5.01 1.05
N THR A 30 4.51 -5.54 0.75
CA THR A 30 5.78 -4.93 1.14
C THR A 30 6.25 -3.91 0.10
N ALA A 31 6.75 -2.77 0.57
CA ALA A 31 7.31 -1.74 -0.30
C ALA A 31 8.57 -2.22 -1.06
N PRO A 32 8.86 -1.71 -2.27
CA PRO A 32 10.01 -2.15 -3.06
C PRO A 32 11.36 -2.03 -2.34
N GLU A 33 11.57 -0.94 -1.59
CA GLU A 33 12.81 -0.74 -0.82
C GLU A 33 12.94 -1.70 0.36
N ALA A 34 11.81 -2.10 0.95
CA ALA A 34 11.75 -3.07 2.02
C ALA A 34 12.00 -4.50 1.49
N ILE A 35 11.55 -4.81 0.27
CA ILE A 35 11.85 -6.08 -0.41
C ILE A 35 13.34 -6.14 -0.80
N ASN A 36 13.86 -5.10 -1.44
CA ASN A 36 15.19 -5.13 -2.06
C ASN A 36 16.32 -4.95 -1.04
N PHE A 37 16.13 -4.05 -0.07
CA PHE A 37 17.18 -3.62 0.85
C PHE A 37 16.85 -3.95 2.31
N GLY A 38 15.65 -4.44 2.60
CA GLY A 38 15.19 -4.63 3.98
C GLY A 38 15.06 -3.31 4.73
N CYS A 39 14.78 -2.20 4.03
CA CYS A 39 14.56 -0.89 4.61
C CYS A 39 13.11 -0.77 5.09
N PHE A 40 12.88 -1.05 6.37
CA PHE A 40 11.57 -0.91 7.01
C PHE A 40 11.47 0.43 7.71
N THR A 41 10.54 1.27 7.25
CA THR A 41 10.31 2.62 7.76
C THR A 41 8.80 2.89 7.83
N ILE A 42 8.42 4.00 8.46
CA ILE A 42 7.03 4.47 8.41
C ILE A 42 6.53 4.67 6.96
N LYS A 43 7.42 5.00 6.02
CA LYS A 43 7.07 5.13 4.61
C LYS A 43 6.83 3.80 3.91
N SER A 44 7.47 2.72 4.36
CA SER A 44 7.12 1.37 3.90
C SER A 44 5.79 0.89 4.49
N ASP A 45 5.41 1.38 5.68
CA ASP A 45 4.07 1.15 6.24
C ASP A 45 3.00 1.90 5.44
N VAL A 46 3.28 3.13 4.98
CA VAL A 46 2.38 3.89 4.10
C VAL A 46 2.12 3.14 2.78
N TRP A 47 3.13 2.51 2.18
CA TRP A 47 2.91 1.64 1.02
C TRP A 47 1.93 0.50 1.33
N SER A 48 2.18 -0.19 2.46
CA SER A 48 1.35 -1.30 2.92
C SER A 48 -0.09 -0.83 3.19
N PHE A 49 -0.27 0.40 3.67
CA PHE A 49 -1.58 1.02 3.85
C PHE A 49 -2.30 1.24 2.52
N GLY A 50 -1.62 1.67 1.47
CA GLY A 50 -2.21 1.75 0.12
C GLY A 50 -2.72 0.39 -0.37
N ILE A 51 -1.97 -0.70 -0.11
CA ILE A 51 -2.42 -2.07 -0.43
C ILE A 51 -3.62 -2.48 0.44
N LEU A 52 -3.65 -2.09 1.71
CA LEU A 52 -4.80 -2.32 2.59
C LEU A 52 -6.05 -1.61 2.08
N LEU A 53 -5.95 -0.36 1.60
CA LEU A 53 -7.08 0.36 1.01
C LEU A 53 -7.63 -0.39 -0.22
N TYR A 54 -6.75 -0.96 -1.06
CA TYR A 54 -7.17 -1.85 -2.14
C TYR A 54 -7.98 -3.05 -1.62
N GLU A 55 -7.51 -3.72 -0.57
CA GLU A 55 -8.24 -4.85 0.01
C GLU A 55 -9.61 -4.43 0.55
N ILE A 56 -9.70 -3.29 1.22
CA ILE A 56 -10.97 -2.76 1.74
C ILE A 56 -11.97 -2.55 0.60
N VAL A 57 -11.57 -1.84 -0.46
CA VAL A 57 -12.43 -1.55 -1.62
C VAL A 57 -12.82 -2.80 -2.39
N THR A 58 -11.97 -3.82 -2.37
CA THR A 58 -12.21 -5.07 -3.10
C THR A 58 -12.82 -6.17 -2.25
N TYR A 59 -13.21 -5.89 -1.01
CA TYR A 59 -13.77 -6.86 -0.06
C TYR A 59 -12.82 -8.05 0.21
N GLY A 60 -11.53 -7.75 0.38
CA GLY A 60 -10.49 -8.72 0.74
C GLY A 60 -9.92 -9.53 -0.44
N LYS A 61 -10.06 -9.04 -1.69
CA LYS A 61 -9.37 -9.70 -2.82
C LYS A 61 -7.86 -9.59 -2.65
N ILE A 62 -7.17 -10.64 -3.08
CA ILE A 62 -5.72 -10.66 -3.06
C ILE A 62 -5.16 -9.57 -4.00
N PRO A 63 -4.23 -8.72 -3.53
CA PRO A 63 -3.57 -7.75 -4.39
C PRO A 63 -2.81 -8.43 -5.53
N TYR A 64 -2.67 -7.72 -6.65
CA TYR A 64 -2.06 -8.22 -7.88
C TYR A 64 -2.65 -9.59 -8.29
N PRO A 65 -3.95 -9.66 -8.63
CA PRO A 65 -4.60 -10.92 -8.96
C PRO A 65 -3.91 -11.59 -10.15
N GLY A 66 -3.76 -12.92 -10.08
CA GLY A 66 -3.11 -13.72 -11.12
C GLY A 66 -1.58 -13.59 -11.22
N ARG A 67 -0.93 -12.75 -10.41
CA ARG A 67 0.54 -12.60 -10.39
C ARG A 67 1.17 -13.36 -9.23
N THR A 68 2.29 -14.03 -9.51
CA THR A 68 3.16 -14.62 -8.49
C THR A 68 3.96 -13.54 -7.75
N ASN A 69 4.57 -13.87 -6.61
CA ASN A 69 5.43 -12.92 -5.90
C ASN A 69 6.61 -12.43 -6.76
N ALA A 70 7.19 -13.30 -7.58
CA ALA A 70 8.26 -12.93 -8.51
C ALA A 70 7.77 -11.93 -9.57
N ASP A 71 6.61 -12.19 -10.18
CA ASP A 71 6.03 -11.29 -11.19
C ASP A 71 5.69 -9.92 -10.60
N VAL A 72 5.24 -9.87 -9.35
CA VAL A 72 4.95 -8.61 -8.66
C VAL A 72 6.23 -7.81 -8.45
N MET A 73 7.32 -8.44 -7.97
CA MET A 73 8.60 -7.75 -7.80
C MET A 73 9.12 -7.17 -9.12
N THR A 74 9.08 -7.95 -10.21
CA THR A 74 9.49 -7.49 -11.54
C THR A 74 8.58 -6.38 -12.08
N ALA A 75 7.28 -6.48 -11.86
CA ALA A 75 6.35 -5.44 -12.32
C ALA A 75 6.59 -4.11 -11.59
N LEU A 76 6.77 -4.17 -10.27
CA LEU A 76 7.02 -2.99 -9.45
C LEU A 76 8.31 -2.26 -9.86
N SER A 77 9.38 -3.00 -10.15
CA SER A 77 10.65 -2.40 -10.63
C SER A 77 10.53 -1.76 -12.02
N GLN A 78 9.53 -2.15 -12.82
CA GLN A 78 9.20 -1.54 -14.11
C GLN A 78 8.22 -0.36 -13.97
N GLY A 79 7.88 0.04 -12.74
CA GLY A 79 6.96 1.15 -12.48
C GLY A 79 5.48 0.78 -12.55
N TYR A 80 5.13 -0.50 -12.69
CA TYR A 80 3.74 -0.92 -12.67
C TYR A 80 3.09 -0.59 -11.33
N ARG A 81 1.83 -0.14 -11.37
CA ARG A 81 0.92 -0.01 -10.21
C ARG A 81 -0.42 -0.62 -10.59
N MET A 82 -1.16 -1.12 -9.60
CA MET A 82 -2.49 -1.71 -9.87
C MET A 82 -3.41 -0.66 -10.48
N PRO A 83 -4.12 -0.94 -11.59
CA PRO A 83 -5.07 -0.01 -12.19
C PRO A 83 -6.25 0.23 -11.23
N ARG A 84 -7.01 1.30 -11.41
CA ARG A 84 -8.23 1.57 -10.62
C ARG A 84 -9.26 0.44 -10.78
N MET A 85 -9.97 0.09 -9.70
CA MET A 85 -11.10 -0.85 -9.75
C MET A 85 -12.40 -0.14 -10.12
N GLU A 86 -13.35 -0.85 -10.73
CA GLU A 86 -14.65 -0.29 -11.17
C GLU A 86 -15.43 0.37 -10.03
N ASN A 87 -15.36 -0.17 -8.81
CA ASN A 87 -16.09 0.34 -7.64
C ASN A 87 -15.27 1.29 -6.75
N CYS A 88 -14.13 1.78 -7.25
CA CYS A 88 -13.24 2.66 -6.48
C CYS A 88 -13.43 4.13 -6.93
N PRO A 89 -13.82 5.04 -6.01
CA PRO A 89 -13.82 6.47 -6.28
C PRO A 89 -12.44 6.94 -6.75
N ASP A 90 -12.39 7.89 -7.68
CA ASP A 90 -11.14 8.39 -8.25
C ASP A 90 -10.24 8.99 -7.15
N GLU A 91 -10.84 9.74 -6.23
CA GLU A 91 -10.15 10.39 -5.12
C GLU A 91 -9.46 9.36 -4.21
N LEU A 92 -10.14 8.25 -3.90
CA LEU A 92 -9.55 7.17 -3.10
C LEU A 92 -8.42 6.47 -3.85
N TYR A 93 -8.56 6.28 -5.15
CA TYR A 93 -7.50 5.73 -5.99
C TYR A 93 -6.27 6.66 -6.09
N GLU A 94 -6.46 7.98 -6.13
CA GLU A 94 -5.36 8.94 -6.04
C GLU A 94 -4.59 8.78 -4.72
N ILE A 95 -5.30 8.62 -3.59
CA ILE A 95 -4.67 8.36 -2.29
C ILE A 95 -3.84 7.07 -2.33
N MET A 96 -4.36 5.99 -2.93
CA MET A 96 -3.60 4.75 -3.12
C MET A 96 -2.34 4.98 -3.96
N LYS A 97 -2.43 5.72 -5.07
CA LYS A 97 -1.28 6.06 -5.92
C LYS A 97 -0.23 6.90 -5.18
N MET A 98 -0.65 7.83 -4.30
CA MET A 98 0.26 8.58 -3.43
C MET A 98 1.02 7.66 -2.47
N CYS A 99 0.34 6.66 -1.92
CA CYS A 99 0.97 5.65 -1.07
C CYS A 99 1.98 4.77 -1.83
N TRP A 100 1.77 4.56 -3.13
CA TRP A 100 2.63 3.73 -3.98
C TRP A 100 3.68 4.51 -4.79
N LYS A 101 4.05 5.72 -4.37
CA LYS A 101 5.19 6.43 -4.97
C LYS A 101 6.46 5.61 -4.84
N GLU A 102 7.27 5.61 -5.90
CA GLU A 102 8.52 4.86 -5.97
C GLU A 102 9.47 5.32 -4.86
N LYS A 103 9.71 6.63 -4.78
CA LYS A 103 10.49 7.24 -3.70
C LYS A 103 9.68 7.28 -2.41
N ALA A 104 10.27 6.75 -1.34
CA ALA A 104 9.62 6.64 -0.05
C ALA A 104 9.27 8.00 0.57
N GLU A 105 10.14 8.99 0.35
CA GLU A 105 9.99 10.37 0.81
C GLU A 105 8.84 11.12 0.13
N GLU A 106 8.44 10.72 -1.09
CA GLU A 106 7.32 11.32 -1.82
C GLU A 106 5.96 10.77 -1.37
N ARG A 107 5.94 9.71 -0.55
CA ARG A 107 4.70 9.17 0.01
C ARG A 107 4.18 10.10 1.11
N PRO A 108 2.86 10.17 1.34
CA PRO A 108 2.30 11.04 2.38
C PRO A 108 2.70 10.60 3.81
N THR A 109 2.36 11.42 4.80
CA THR A 109 2.40 11.01 6.22
C THR A 109 1.07 10.36 6.59
N PHE A 110 1.04 9.58 7.68
CA PHE A 110 -0.24 9.08 8.20
C PHE A 110 -1.15 10.22 8.68
N ASP A 111 -0.60 11.31 9.23
CA ASP A 111 -1.38 12.48 9.61
C ASP A 111 -2.14 13.07 8.41
N TYR A 112 -1.48 13.19 7.25
CA TYR A 112 -2.11 13.64 6.01
C TYR A 112 -3.16 12.63 5.49
N LEU A 113 -2.84 11.33 5.53
CA LEU A 113 -3.78 10.29 5.12
C LEU A 113 -5.04 10.29 5.99
N GLN A 114 -4.86 10.45 7.30
CA GLN A 114 -5.97 10.55 8.25
C GLN A 114 -6.84 11.76 7.93
N SER A 115 -6.25 12.97 7.78
CA SER A 115 -7.04 14.17 7.50
C SER A 115 -7.84 14.06 6.21
N VAL A 116 -7.23 13.51 5.15
CA VAL A 116 -7.92 13.33 3.86
C VAL A 116 -9.04 12.29 3.94
N LEU A 117 -8.85 11.21 4.69
CA LEU A 117 -9.87 10.16 4.84
C LEU A 117 -11.01 10.57 5.77
N ASP A 118 -10.74 11.38 6.79
CA ASP A 118 -11.77 11.94 7.68
C ASP A 118 -12.73 12.88 6.91
N ASP A 119 -12.19 13.68 5.98
CA ASP A 119 -12.96 14.60 5.14
C ASP A 119 -13.62 13.92 3.91
N PHE A 120 -13.38 12.63 3.70
CA PHE A 120 -13.84 11.92 2.50
C PHE A 120 -15.37 11.78 2.41
N TYR A 121 -16.08 11.77 3.54
CA TYR A 121 -17.54 11.67 3.61
C TYR A 121 -18.26 13.03 3.65
N THR A 122 -17.62 14.09 4.15
CA THR A 122 -18.26 15.43 4.21
C THR A 122 -18.40 16.07 2.84
N ALA A 123 -17.60 15.67 1.85
CA ALA A 123 -17.69 16.15 0.47
C ALA A 123 -18.73 15.42 -0.40
N THR A 124 -19.17 14.20 -0.02
CA THR A 124 -20.09 13.38 -0.84
C THR A 124 -21.57 13.53 -0.46
N GLU A 125 -21.88 14.04 0.74
CA GLU A 125 -23.27 14.23 1.22
C GLU A 125 -23.87 15.62 0.97
N GLY A 126 -23.09 16.57 0.41
CA GLY A 126 -23.50 17.98 0.30
C GLY A 126 -24.48 18.35 -0.82
N GLN A 127 -25.03 17.41 -1.61
CA GLN A 127 -25.83 17.73 -2.81
C GLN A 127 -27.34 17.44 -2.75
N TYR A 128 -27.90 17.03 -1.61
CA TYR A 128 -29.34 16.72 -1.49
C TYR A 128 -30.18 17.72 -0.68
N GLN A 129 -29.69 18.93 -0.45
CA GLN A 129 -30.54 19.99 0.11
C GLN A 129 -30.39 21.27 -0.71
N GLN A 130 -31.29 21.44 -1.68
CA GLN A 130 -32.07 22.67 -1.85
C GLN A 130 -33.05 22.51 -3.03
N GLN A 131 -34.34 22.45 -2.71
CA GLN A 131 -35.30 23.33 -3.37
C GLN A 131 -36.51 23.55 -2.44
N PRO A 132 -37.00 24.80 -2.33
CA PRO A 132 -38.04 25.22 -1.40
C PRO A 132 -39.42 24.62 -1.70
#